data_AF-A0A7C1KCX3-F1
#
_entry.id   AF-A0A7C1KCX3-F1
#
_cell.length_a   1.000
_cell.length_b   1.000
_cell.length_c   1.000
_cell.angle_alpha   90.00
_cell.angle_beta   90.00
_cell.angle_gamma   90.00
#
_symmetry.space_group_name_H-M   'P 1'
#
loop_
_entity.id
_entity.type
_entity.pdbx_description
1 polymer ?
#
loop_
_entity_poly.entity_id
_entity_poly.type
_entity_poly.pdbx_seq_one_letter_code
_entity_poly.pdbx_strand_id
1 'polypeptide(L)' 'MFRKLLVPLDGTDAAARALPYAVELARRFDAALVLVDVVPTRDTTLALAADIASG' A
#
# COMPACT_ATOMS: atom_id res chain seq x y z
N MET A 1 9.61 -13.38 15.03
CA MET A 1 9.00 -13.85 13.76
C MET A 1 7.79 -12.96 13.45
N PHE A 2 7.55 -12.64 12.18
CA PHE A 2 6.42 -11.79 11.78
C PHE A 2 5.10 -12.56 11.89
N ARG A 3 4.04 -11.91 12.39
CA ARG A 3 2.68 -12.47 12.48
C ARG A 3 1.72 -11.89 11.44
N LYS A 4 2.06 -10.73 10.89
CA LYS A 4 1.26 -10.00 9.91
C LYS A 4 2.19 -9.23 8.97
N LEU A 5 1.90 -9.30 7.67
CA LEU A 5 2.61 -8.59 6.61
C LEU A 5 1.61 -7.62 5.97
N LEU A 6 1.93 -6.33 5.98
CA LEU A 6 1.11 -5.29 5.35
C LEU A 6 1.76 -4.90 4.03
N VAL A 7 0.99 -4.97 2.94
CA VAL A 7 1.46 -4.67 1.59
C VAL A 7 0.62 -3.54 1.01
N PRO A 8 1.20 -2.35 0.79
CA PRO A 8 0.53 -1.27 0.11
C PRO A 8 0.39 -1.57 -1.39
N LEU A 9 -0.78 -1.25 -1.93
CA LEU A 9 -1.10 -1.24 -3.35
C LEU A 9 -1.47 0.20 -3.71
N ASP A 10 -1.02 0.64 -4.88
CA ASP A 10 -1.28 1.97 -5.44
C ASP A 10 -1.90 1.89 -6.85
N GLY A 11 -2.39 0.72 -7.24
CA GLY A 11 -2.95 0.43 -8.55
C GLY A 11 -1.91 0.26 -9.67
N THR A 12 -0.61 0.41 -9.40
CA THR A 12 0.42 0.24 -10.42
C THR A 12 0.79 -1.22 -10.65
N ASP A 13 1.23 -1.55 -11.86
CA ASP A 13 1.80 -2.87 -12.17
C ASP A 13 3.03 -3.17 -11.30
N ALA A 14 3.78 -2.13 -10.90
CA ALA A 14 4.93 -2.27 -10.03
C ALA A 14 4.52 -2.80 -8.64
N ALA A 15 3.47 -2.23 -8.04
CA ALA A 15 2.94 -2.72 -6.77
C ALA A 15 2.37 -4.14 -6.90
N ALA A 16 1.66 -4.46 -8.00
CA ALA A 16 1.12 -5.81 -8.22
C ALA A 16 2.24 -6.88 -8.32
N ARG A 17 3.39 -6.54 -8.92
CA ARG A 17 4.55 -7.45 -8.99
C ARG A 17 5.17 -7.78 -7.63
N ALA A 18 4.89 -7.01 -6.57
CA ALA A 18 5.37 -7.32 -5.23
C ALA A 18 4.58 -8.47 -4.55
N LEU A 19 3.34 -8.75 -5.01
CA LEU A 19 2.44 -9.71 -4.37
C LEU A 19 2.98 -11.14 -4.27
N PRO A 20 3.61 -11.74 -5.32
CA PRO A 20 4.14 -13.09 -5.21
C PRO A 20 5.17 -13.25 -4.10
N TYR A 21 6.05 -12.25 -3.94
CA TYR A 21 7.07 -12.23 -2.87
C TYR A 21 6.44 -12.09 -1.49
N ALA A 22 5.42 -11.25 -1.35
CA ALA A 22 4.71 -11.09 -0.09
C ALA A 22 3.96 -12.37 0.33
N VAL A 23 3.37 -13.10 -0.63
CA VAL A 23 2.75 -14.41 -0.40
C VAL A 23 3.78 -15.43 0.06
N GLU A 24 4.95 -15.48 -0.57
CA GLU A 24 6.03 -16.39 -0.16
C GLU A 24 6.49 -16.11 1.28
N LEU A 25 6.72 -14.84 1.63
CA LEU A 25 7.07 -14.45 2.99
C LEU A 25 5.97 -14.79 4.00
N ALA A 26 4.72 -14.51 3.67
CA ALA A 26 3.58 -14.80 4.54
C ALA A 26 3.48 -16.30 4.84
N ARG A 27 3.65 -17.16 3.83
CA ARG A 27 3.69 -18.62 4.01
C ARG A 27 4.86 -19.08 4.86
N ARG A 28 6.07 -18.56 4.60
CA ARG A 28 7.28 -18.94 5.36
C ARG A 28 7.16 -18.61 6.84
N PHE A 29 6.40 -17.56 7.17
CA PHE A 29 6.22 -17.10 8.54
C PHE A 29 4.84 -17.41 9.14
N ASP A 30 4.02 -18.23 8.48
CA ASP A 30 2.63 -18.48 8.89
C ASP A 30 1.90 -17.17 9.31
N ALA A 31 2.15 -16.11 8.53
CA ALA A 31 1.75 -14.75 8.83
C ALA A 31 0.52 -14.37 8.01
N ALA A 32 -0.37 -13.58 8.60
CA ALA A 32 -1.50 -13.01 7.86
C ALA A 32 -0.98 -11.95 6.86
N LEU A 33 -1.36 -12.09 5.59
CA LEU A 33 -1.08 -11.09 4.56
C LEU A 33 -2.27 -10.10 4.48
N VAL A 34 -1.98 -8.81 4.64
CA VAL A 34 -2.97 -7.73 4.57
C VAL A 34 -2.59 -6.81 3.42
N LEU A 35 -3.45 -6.70 2.43
CA LEU A 35 -3.30 -5.73 1.36
C LEU A 35 -4.00 -4.43 1.78
N VAL A 36 -3.35 -3.29 1.55
CA VAL A 36 -3.94 -1.98 1.82
C VAL A 36 -3.83 -1.11 0.59
N ASP A 37 -4.89 -0.40 0.27
CA ASP A 37 -4.90 0.67 -0.72
C ASP A 37 -5.38 1.94 -0.02
N VAL A 38 -4.72 3.06 -0.29
CA VAL A 38 -5.03 4.35 0.33
C VAL A 38 -5.76 5.19 -0.69
N VAL A 39 -7.08 5.26 -0.53
CA VAL A 39 -7.92 6.11 -1.35
C VAL A 39 -7.91 7.53 -0.77
N PRO A 40 -7.45 8.55 -1.52
CA PRO A 40 -7.47 9.93 -1.05
C PRO A 40 -8.89 10.36 -0.69
N THR A 41 -9.02 11.12 0.40
CA THR A 41 -10.26 11.82 0.70
C THR A 41 -10.32 13.12 -0.07
N ARG A 42 -11.52 13.71 -0.15
CA ARG A 42 -11.68 15.05 -0.73
C ARG A 42 -10.77 16.06 -0.04
N ASP A 43 -10.71 16.03 1.28
CA ASP A 43 -9.92 16.98 2.07
C ASP A 43 -8.43 16.84 1.81
N THR A 44 -7.91 15.61 1.72
CA THR A 44 -6.49 15.37 1.39
C THR A 44 -6.15 15.79 -0.04
N THR A 45 -7.08 15.63 -0.98
CA THR A 45 -6.90 16.05 -2.37
C THR A 45 -6.91 17.58 -2.49
N LEU A 46 -7.82 18.26 -1.79
CA LEU A 46 -7.89 19.73 -1.78
C LEU A 46 -6.68 20.36 -1.09
N ALA A 47 -6.20 19.77 0.01
CA ALA A 47 -4.98 20.21 0.69
C ALA A 47 -3.76 20.12 -0.25
N LEU A 48 -3.59 19.00 -0.95
CA LEU A 48 -2.50 18.81 -1.90
C LEU A 48 -2.55 19.83 -3.05
N ALA A 49 -3.74 20.14 -3.56
CA ALA A 49 -3.92 21.15 -4.60
C ALA A 49 -3.59 22.57 -4.11
N ALA A 50 -3.94 22.90 -2.86
CA ALA A 50 -3.59 24.19 -2.25
C ALA A 50 -2.07 24.34 -2.05
N ASP A 51 -1.39 23.25 -1.70
CA ASP A 51 0.07 23.23 -1.56
C ASP A 51 0.77 23.45 -2.92
N ILE A 52 0.27 22.84 -4.01
CA ILE A 52 0.80 23.04 -5.37
C ILE A 52 0.56 24.48 -5.86
N ALA A 53 -0.56 25.10 -5.51
CA ALA A 53 -0.89 26.45 -5.93
C ALA A 53 -0.11 27.55 -5.18
N SER A 54 0.59 27.18 -4.09
CA SER A 54 1.32 28.11 -3.23
C SER A 54 2.83 28.15 -3.53
N GLY A 55 3.32 27.36 -4.49
CA GLY A 55 4.72 27.33 -4.97
C GLY A 55 4.85 27.84 -6.40
#